data_AF-A0A7Z8KNP7-F1
#
_entry.id   AF-A0A7Z8KNP7-F1
#
_cell.length_a   1.000
_cell.length_b   1.000
_cell.length_c   1.000
_cell.angle_alpha   90.00
_cell.angle_beta   90.00
_cell.angle_gamma   90.00
#
_symmetry.space_group_name_H-M   'P 1'
#
loop_
_entity.id
_entity.type
_entity.pdbx_description
1 polymer ?
#
loop_
_entity_poly.entity_id
_entity_poly.type
_entity_poly.pdbx_seq_one_letter_code
_entity_poly.pdbx_strand_id
1 'polypeptide(L)'
;MLCSVSEVKTIVSPESVTDDDILAIITHTSAEISLETGASTESTEPALNIACIHLSAATVLERMKYTGELAKQVKLGSEQQSNDVDADIQMHREKATLYINRHKHRDFSIPYGRSGIRMVNSEE
;
A
#
# COMPACT_ATOMS: atom_id res chain seq x y z
N MET A 1 -4.56 7.51 12.47
CA MET A 1 -4.19 7.53 11.03
C MET A 1 -2.87 6.79 10.87
N LEU A 2 -2.71 5.99 9.82
CA LEU A 2 -1.51 5.15 9.64
C LEU A 2 -0.34 5.88 8.95
N CYS A 3 -0.62 6.99 8.27
CA CYS A 3 0.39 7.77 7.56
C CYS A 3 0.07 9.27 7.57
N SER A 4 1.05 10.11 7.24
CA SER A 4 0.95 11.57 7.21
C SER A 4 1.00 12.15 5.79
N VAL A 5 0.44 13.35 5.61
CA VAL A 5 0.45 14.07 4.32
C VAL A 5 1.88 14.29 3.82
N SER A 6 2.82 14.63 4.71
CA SER A 6 4.23 14.80 4.37
C SER A 6 4.86 13.53 3.81
N GLU A 7 4.54 12.36 4.37
CA GLU A 7 5.07 11.08 3.89
C GLU A 7 4.53 10.74 2.51
N VAL A 8 3.24 10.98 2.24
CA VAL A 8 2.67 10.79 0.91
C VAL A 8 3.29 11.76 -0.10
N LYS A 9 3.52 13.01 0.31
CA LYS A 9 4.16 14.04 -0.52
C LYS A 9 5.61 13.73 -0.91
N THR A 10 6.30 12.91 -0.13
CA THR A 10 7.65 12.45 -0.51
C THR A 10 7.65 11.55 -1.74
N ILE A 11 6.52 10.88 -2.03
CA ILE A 11 6.36 10.00 -3.19
C ILE A 11 5.68 10.72 -4.34
N VAL A 12 4.63 11.48 -4.04
CA VAL A 12 3.81 12.17 -5.06
C VAL A 12 3.69 13.64 -4.69
N SER A 13 4.15 14.52 -5.56
CA SER A 13 4.05 15.98 -5.37
C SER A 13 3.02 16.58 -6.34
N PRO A 14 1.71 16.48 -6.02
CA PRO A 14 0.65 17.04 -6.87
C PRO A 14 0.60 18.57 -6.79
N GLU A 15 0.27 19.23 -7.91
CA GLU A 15 -0.06 20.67 -7.93
C GLU A 15 -1.56 20.91 -7.70
N SER A 16 -2.44 20.06 -8.25
CA SER A 16 -3.90 20.23 -8.17
C SER A 16 -4.55 19.63 -6.92
N VAL A 17 -3.85 18.76 -6.19
CA VAL A 17 -4.41 18.04 -5.04
C VAL A 17 -3.96 18.73 -3.75
N THR A 18 -4.94 19.22 -2.99
CA THR A 18 -4.68 19.95 -1.74
C THR A 18 -4.26 19.03 -0.60
N ASP A 19 -3.65 19.58 0.44
CA ASP A 19 -3.29 18.84 1.65
C ASP A 19 -4.52 18.23 2.32
N ASP A 20 -5.67 18.92 2.28
CA ASP A 20 -6.95 18.41 2.78
C ASP A 20 -7.44 17.20 1.97
N ASP A 21 -7.28 17.23 0.64
CA ASP A 21 -7.60 16.08 -0.21
C ASP A 21 -6.71 14.88 0.09
N ILE A 22 -5.40 15.11 0.29
CA ILE A 22 -4.46 14.05 0.65
C ILE A 22 -4.83 13.48 2.03
N LEU A 23 -5.22 14.33 2.99
CA LEU A 23 -5.64 13.88 4.32
C LEU A 23 -6.95 13.07 4.25
N ALA A 24 -7.90 13.46 3.42
CA ALA A 24 -9.12 12.69 3.17
C ALA A 24 -8.81 11.32 2.55
N ILE A 25 -7.89 11.27 1.57
CA ILE A 25 -7.40 10.02 0.98
C ILE A 25 -6.75 9.14 2.04
N ILE A 26 -5.85 9.67 2.85
CA ILE A 26 -5.18 8.95 3.95
C ILE A 26 -6.20 8.37 4.94
N THR A 27 -7.25 9.14 5.26
CA THR A 27 -8.30 8.70 6.18
C THR A 27 -9.07 7.53 5.58
N HIS A 28 -9.40 7.61 4.29
CA HIS A 28 -10.07 6.53 3.56
C HIS A 28 -9.18 5.27 3.48
N THR A 29 -7.92 5.41 3.05
CA THR A 29 -7.00 4.28 2.92
C THR A 29 -6.67 3.64 4.27
N SER A 30 -6.56 4.43 5.33
CA SER A 30 -6.38 3.91 6.69
C SER A 30 -7.58 3.06 7.13
N ALA A 31 -8.80 3.50 6.82
CA ALA A 31 -10.02 2.74 7.12
C ALA A 31 -10.10 1.45 6.29
N GLU A 32 -9.71 1.51 5.01
CA GLU A 32 -9.67 0.34 4.12
C GLU A 32 -8.67 -0.71 4.62
N ILE A 33 -7.45 -0.30 4.98
CA ILE A 33 -6.43 -1.20 5.55
C ILE A 33 -6.92 -1.79 6.88
N SER A 34 -7.55 -0.98 7.73
CA SER A 34 -8.13 -1.44 9.01
C SER A 34 -9.21 -2.48 8.79
N LEU A 35 -10.10 -2.27 7.80
CA LEU A 35 -11.12 -3.25 7.42
C LEU A 35 -10.50 -4.55 6.89
N GLU A 36 -9.45 -4.45 6.07
CA GLU A 36 -8.85 -5.62 5.42
C GLU A 36 -7.97 -6.46 6.36
N THR A 37 -7.34 -5.83 7.35
CA THR A 37 -6.40 -6.47 8.27
C THR A 37 -6.98 -6.74 9.65
N GLY A 38 -8.07 -6.05 10.03
CA GLY A 38 -8.58 -6.02 11.39
C GLY A 38 -7.72 -5.20 12.36
N ALA A 39 -6.65 -4.56 11.88
CA ALA A 39 -5.78 -3.72 12.71
C ALA A 39 -6.42 -2.35 12.98
N SER A 40 -5.99 -1.69 14.05
CA SER A 40 -6.40 -0.32 14.36
C SER A 40 -5.89 0.66 13.29
N THR A 41 -6.67 1.70 12.99
CA THR A 41 -6.27 2.84 12.15
C THR A 41 -5.16 3.71 12.77
N GLU A 42 -4.76 3.39 14.01
CA GLU A 42 -3.66 4.00 14.76
C GLU A 42 -2.55 2.97 15.07
N SER A 43 -2.51 1.85 14.35
CA SER A 43 -1.44 0.87 14.51
C SER A 43 -0.07 1.49 14.23
N THR A 44 0.92 1.16 15.05
CA THR A 44 2.32 1.58 14.87
C THR A 44 3.12 0.55 14.07
N GLU A 45 2.47 -0.46 13.51
CA GLU A 45 3.15 -1.49 12.72
C GLU A 45 3.71 -0.90 11.43
N PRO A 46 5.04 -0.98 11.21
CA PRO A 46 5.68 -0.31 10.08
C PRO A 46 5.20 -0.82 8.73
N ALA A 47 4.77 -2.09 8.64
CA ALA A 47 4.21 -2.64 7.42
C ALA A 47 2.89 -1.96 7.04
N LEU A 48 2.02 -1.66 8.01
CA LEU A 48 0.74 -0.99 7.77
C LEU A 48 0.96 0.49 7.41
N ASN A 49 1.95 1.13 8.01
CA ASN A 49 2.31 2.51 7.67
C ASN A 49 2.82 2.61 6.23
N ILE A 50 3.72 1.72 5.82
CA ILE A 50 4.24 1.68 4.44
C ILE A 50 3.12 1.33 3.44
N ALA A 51 2.22 0.41 3.81
CA ALA A 51 1.05 0.11 3.00
C ALA A 51 0.14 1.33 2.80
N CYS A 52 -0.15 2.08 3.88
CA CYS A 52 -0.93 3.31 3.84
C CYS A 52 -0.29 4.35 2.92
N ILE A 53 1.02 4.54 3.02
CA ILE A 53 1.76 5.51 2.19
C ILE A 53 1.63 5.14 0.70
N HIS A 54 1.85 3.87 0.33
CA HIS A 54 1.78 3.44 -1.06
C HIS A 54 0.35 3.44 -1.62
N LEU A 55 -0.64 3.02 -0.82
CA LEU A 55 -2.03 3.05 -1.25
C LEU A 55 -2.52 4.48 -1.47
N SER A 56 -2.20 5.38 -0.54
CA SER A 56 -2.52 6.81 -0.65
C SER A 56 -1.85 7.45 -1.86
N ALA A 57 -0.57 7.15 -2.10
CA ALA A 57 0.15 7.62 -3.29
C ALA A 57 -0.53 7.15 -4.59
N ALA A 58 -0.96 5.89 -4.68
CA ALA A 58 -1.67 5.38 -5.85
C ALA A 58 -2.99 6.12 -6.09
N THR A 59 -3.77 6.38 -5.03
CA THR A 59 -5.04 7.11 -5.13
C THR A 59 -4.82 8.58 -5.51
N VAL A 60 -3.75 9.22 -5.02
CA VAL A 60 -3.39 10.59 -5.43
C VAL A 60 -3.01 10.62 -6.91
N LEU A 61 -2.16 9.68 -7.38
CA LEU A 61 -1.80 9.57 -8.80
C LEU A 61 -3.01 9.31 -9.69
N GLU A 62 -3.95 8.49 -9.24
CA GLU A 62 -5.22 8.24 -9.95
C GLU A 62 -6.07 9.51 -10.03
N ARG A 63 -6.13 10.30 -8.95
CA ARG A 63 -6.81 11.60 -8.95
C ARG A 63 -6.14 12.60 -9.89
N MET A 64 -4.80 12.67 -9.90
CA MET A 64 -4.02 13.48 -10.83
C MET A 64 -4.22 13.07 -12.30
N LYS A 65 -4.42 11.78 -12.55
CA LYS A 65 -4.79 11.27 -13.87
C LYS A 65 -6.18 11.77 -14.28
N TYR A 66 -7.15 11.76 -13.37
CA TYR A 66 -8.50 12.27 -13.64
C TYR A 66 -8.55 13.79 -13.81
N THR A 67 -7.71 14.55 -13.10
CA THR A 67 -7.61 16.02 -13.25
C THR A 67 -6.81 16.43 -14.50
N GLY A 68 -6.15 15.49 -15.17
CA GLY A 68 -5.42 15.73 -16.42
C GLY A 68 -4.00 16.27 -16.22
N GLU A 69 -3.51 16.34 -14.99
CA GLU A 69 -2.11 16.73 -14.70
C GLU A 69 -1.12 15.69 -15.23
N LEU A 70 -1.52 14.42 -15.22
CA LEU A 70 -0.73 13.29 -15.67
C LEU A 70 -1.15 12.85 -17.07
N ALA A 71 -0.95 13.73 -18.06
CA ALA A 71 -1.24 13.40 -19.45
C ALA A 71 -0.38 12.22 -19.92
N LYS A 72 -1.04 11.16 -20.40
CA LYS A 72 -0.42 9.91 -20.89
C LYS A 72 0.62 10.14 -21.99
N GLN A 73 0.43 11.18 -22.80
CA GLN A 73 1.38 11.60 -23.82
C GLN A 73 1.49 13.12 -23.82
N VAL A 74 2.71 13.62 -23.65
CA VAL A 74 3.03 15.03 -23.85
C VAL A 74 3.85 15.12 -25.13
N LYS A 75 3.31 15.81 -26.14
CA LYS A 75 4.02 16.07 -27.39
C LYS A 75 4.68 17.44 -27.31
N LEU A 76 6.00 17.45 -27.12
CA LEU A 76 6.79 18.68 -27.13
C LEU A 76 7.48 18.80 -28.51
N GLY A 77 6.79 19.44 -29.45
CA GLY A 77 7.28 19.57 -30.83
C GLY A 77 7.37 18.23 -31.55
N SER A 78 8.59 17.79 -31.87
CA SER A 78 8.89 16.52 -32.57
C SER A 78 8.97 15.32 -31.63
N GLU A 79 9.17 15.57 -30.33
CA GLU A 79 9.40 14.54 -29.33
C GLU A 79 8.08 14.21 -28.62
N GLN A 80 7.84 12.92 -28.42
CA GLN A 80 6.65 12.41 -27.77
C GLN A 80 7.10 11.65 -26.52
N GLN A 81 6.81 12.22 -25.36
CA GLN A 81 7.07 11.56 -24.08
C GLN A 81 5.81 10.80 -23.68
N SER A 82 5.91 9.47 -23.59
CA SER A 82 4.86 8.62 -23.05
C SER A 82 5.12 8.43 -21.56
N ASN A 83 4.20 8.87 -20.71
CA ASN A 83 4.26 8.57 -19.28
C ASN A 83 3.38 7.35 -19.00
N ASP A 84 3.97 6.29 -18.44
CA ASP A 84 3.24 5.08 -18.06
C ASP A 84 2.73 5.17 -16.62
N VAL A 85 1.90 6.17 -16.39
CA VAL A 85 1.30 6.49 -15.08
C VAL A 85 0.43 5.33 -14.58
N ASP A 86 -0.15 4.57 -15.52
CA ASP A 86 -0.92 3.36 -15.22
C ASP A 86 -0.04 2.29 -14.56
N ALA A 87 1.19 2.08 -15.06
CA ALA A 87 2.15 1.15 -14.47
C ALA A 87 2.62 1.61 -13.08
N ASP A 88 2.84 2.91 -12.87
CA ASP A 88 3.25 3.45 -11.58
C ASP A 88 2.14 3.29 -10.51
N ILE A 89 0.88 3.59 -10.88
CA ILE A 89 -0.28 3.35 -10.01
C ILE A 89 -0.37 1.88 -9.62
N GLN A 90 -0.22 0.98 -10.61
CA GLN A 90 -0.30 -0.45 -10.36
C GLN A 90 0.85 -0.94 -9.46
N MET A 91 2.08 -0.49 -9.69
CA MET A 91 3.23 -0.80 -8.83
C MET A 91 2.98 -0.38 -7.38
N HIS A 92 2.42 0.81 -7.15
CA HIS A 92 2.13 1.28 -5.80
C HIS A 92 1.02 0.45 -5.12
N ARG A 93 -0.02 0.06 -5.86
CA ARG A 93 -1.06 -0.87 -5.35
C ARG A 93 -0.46 -2.23 -5.00
N GLU A 94 0.38 -2.80 -5.86
CA GLU A 94 1.05 -4.09 -5.61
C GLU A 94 1.94 -4.04 -4.36
N LYS A 95 2.71 -2.95 -4.19
CA LYS A 95 3.52 -2.74 -2.98
C LYS A 95 2.65 -2.66 -1.73
N ALA A 96 1.54 -1.90 -1.77
CA ALA A 96 0.62 -1.81 -0.64
C ALA A 96 0.08 -3.20 -0.25
N THR A 97 -0.40 -3.97 -1.24
CA THR A 97 -0.87 -5.36 -1.04
C THR A 97 0.21 -6.27 -0.46
N LEU A 98 1.46 -6.15 -0.91
CA LEU A 98 2.58 -6.93 -0.39
C LEU A 98 2.80 -6.68 1.10
N TYR A 99 2.76 -5.40 1.53
CA TYR A 99 2.95 -5.05 2.94
C TYR A 99 1.75 -5.43 3.81
N ILE A 100 0.52 -5.32 3.29
CA ILE A 100 -0.70 -5.81 3.95
C ILE A 100 -0.61 -7.32 4.19
N ASN A 101 -0.26 -8.09 3.16
CA ASN A 101 -0.09 -9.54 3.26
C ASN A 101 1.04 -9.92 4.23
N ARG A 102 2.14 -9.16 4.23
CA ARG A 102 3.24 -9.37 5.18
C ARG A 102 2.77 -9.20 6.63
N HIS A 103 1.89 -8.24 6.91
CA HIS A 103 1.29 -8.09 8.24
C HIS A 103 0.40 -9.30 8.59
N LYS A 104 -0.51 -9.68 7.70
CA LYS A 104 -1.41 -10.85 7.88
C LYS A 104 -0.68 -12.17 8.14
N HIS A 105 0.44 -12.40 7.45
CA HIS A 105 1.20 -13.64 7.58
C HIS A 105 2.19 -13.64 8.76
N ARG A 106 2.46 -12.50 9.40
CA ARG A 106 3.33 -12.43 10.57
C ARG A 106 2.69 -13.08 11.80
N ASP A 107 1.36 -13.02 11.90
CA ASP A 107 0.59 -13.66 12.98
C ASP A 107 0.34 -15.15 12.74
N PHE A 108 0.53 -15.65 11.51
CA PHE A 108 0.58 -17.08 11.21
C PHE A 108 1.96 -17.66 11.60
N SER A 109 2.33 -17.55 12.87
CA SER A 109 3.33 -18.44 13.45
C SER A 109 2.73 -19.83 13.44
N ILE A 110 3.21 -20.68 12.53
CA ILE A 110 2.91 -22.12 12.47
C ILE A 110 2.96 -22.67 13.91
N PRO A 111 1.87 -23.25 14.46
CA PRO A 111 2.00 -24.02 15.67
C PRO A 111 2.91 -25.20 15.33
N TYR A 112 4.17 -25.12 15.72
CA TYR A 112 5.08 -26.27 15.73
C TYR A 112 4.52 -27.27 16.74
N GLY A 113 3.47 -27.99 16.34
CA GLY A 113 3.11 -29.26 16.92
C GLY A 113 4.30 -30.18 16.65
N ARG A 114 5.20 -30.29 17.62
CA ARG A 114 6.00 -31.51 17.78
C ARG A 114 5.01 -32.65 17.97
N SER A 115 4.48 -33.18 16.86
CA SER A 115 3.96 -34.53 16.84
C SER A 115 5.18 -35.42 17.03
N GLY A 116 5.52 -35.66 18.29
CA GLY A 116 6.51 -36.65 18.66
C GLY A 116 6.10 -37.94 17.98
N ILE A 117 6.94 -38.44 17.09
CA ILE A 117 6.80 -39.78 16.54
C ILE A 117 6.84 -40.70 17.78
N ARG A 118 5.67 -41.20 18.19
CA ARG A 118 5.60 -42.36 19.08
C ARG A 118 6.23 -43.50 18.29
N MET A 119 7.55 -43.66 18.43
CA MET A 119 8.17 -44.97 18.28
C MET A 119 7.51 -45.83 19.34
N VAL A 120 6.53 -46.62 18.93
CA VAL A 120 6.12 -47.82 19.66
C VAL A 120 7.28 -48.80 19.54
N ASN A 121 8.19 -48.74 20.51
CA ASN A 121 8.99 -49.91 20.86
C ASN A 121 8.02 -50.92 21.46
N SER A 122 7.89 -52.07 20.80
CA SER A 122 7.43 -53.29 21.44
C SER A 122 8.34 -54.39 20.89
N GLU A 123 9.47 -54.54 21.57
CA GLU A 123 10.18 -55.81 21.66
C GLU A 123 9.39 -56.75 22.58
N GLU A 124 9.48 -58.05 22.25
CA GLU A 124 8.88 -59.26 22.83
C GLU A 124 7.53 -59.73 22.25
#